data_AF-A0A919VE78-F1
#
_entry.id   AF-A0A919VE78-F1
#
_cell.length_a   1.000
_cell.length_b   1.000
_cell.length_c   1.000
_cell.angle_alpha   90.00
_cell.angle_beta   90.00
_cell.angle_gamma   90.00
#
_symmetry.space_group_name_H-M   'P 1'
#
loop_
_entity.id
_entity.type
_entity.pdbx_description
1 polymer ?
#
loop_
_entity_poly.entity_id
_entity_poly.type
_entity_poly.pdbx_seq_one_letter_code
_entity_poly.pdbx_strand_id
1 'polypeptide(L)'
;MQILDLQPRSDPHGALTAYGPAGRERYGLLLVTFDILLPAALALTVVSALLVNGGRWARRATAVPLLGWVCDYTENIMIFVLLRAYPGRADGAAAVLPTLTQTKTALIAAGALLAVAALAQTAVRRLRRAGPAR
;
A
#
# COMPACT_ATOMS: atom_id res chain seq x y z
N MET A 1 -11.30 -2.71 16.81
CA MET A 1 -11.84 -2.60 15.44
C MET A 1 -10.71 -2.95 14.48
N GLN A 2 -10.79 -4.07 13.77
CA GLN A 2 -9.82 -4.40 12.72
C GLN A 2 -10.32 -3.82 11.40
N ILE A 3 -9.49 -3.07 10.69
CA ILE A 3 -9.84 -2.28 9.50
C ILE A 3 -9.74 -3.16 8.24
N LEU A 4 -10.62 -2.97 7.24
CA LEU A 4 -10.73 -3.88 6.07
C LEU A 4 -9.50 -3.86 5.15
N ASP A 5 -8.77 -2.75 5.13
CA ASP A 5 -7.58 -2.47 4.31
C ASP A 5 -6.27 -3.01 4.92
N LEU A 6 -6.29 -3.44 6.19
CA LEU A 6 -5.12 -3.98 6.90
C LEU A 6 -5.04 -5.50 6.85
N GLN A 7 -6.16 -6.19 6.65
CA GLN A 7 -6.23 -7.65 6.59
C GLN A 7 -7.31 -8.09 5.60
N PRO A 8 -6.99 -9.00 4.67
CA PRO A 8 -7.98 -9.52 3.73
C PRO A 8 -9.09 -10.25 4.51
N ARG A 9 -10.33 -9.84 4.33
CA ARG A 9 -11.51 -10.47 4.96
C ARG A 9 -12.38 -11.16 3.93
N SER A 10 -12.72 -12.42 4.17
CA SER A 10 -13.69 -13.15 3.35
C SER A 10 -15.12 -12.60 3.45
N ASP A 11 -15.46 -11.89 4.53
CA ASP A 11 -16.77 -11.25 4.72
C ASP A 11 -16.65 -9.75 5.08
N PRO A 12 -16.51 -8.87 4.07
CA PRO A 12 -16.49 -7.42 4.29
C PRO A 12 -17.81 -6.86 4.84
N HIS A 13 -18.95 -7.46 4.48
CA HIS A 13 -20.26 -7.00 4.92
C HIS A 13 -20.50 -7.26 6.41
N GLY A 14 -20.19 -8.47 6.90
CA GLY A 14 -20.24 -8.79 8.31
C GLY A 14 -19.32 -7.90 9.15
N ALA A 15 -18.14 -7.54 8.62
CA ALA A 15 -17.25 -6.59 9.27
C ALA A 15 -17.87 -5.19 9.40
N LEU A 16 -18.49 -4.66 8.34
CA LEU A 16 -19.19 -3.37 8.39
C LEU A 16 -20.35 -3.37 9.39
N THR A 17 -21.08 -4.48 9.51
CA THR A 17 -22.11 -4.66 10.53
C THR A 17 -21.50 -4.59 11.93
N ALA A 18 -20.40 -5.31 12.17
CA ALA A 18 -19.70 -5.34 13.45
C ALA A 18 -19.09 -3.99 13.88
N TYR A 19 -18.75 -3.11 12.92
CA TYR A 19 -18.25 -1.77 13.24
C TYR A 19 -19.32 -0.85 13.85
N GLY A 20 -20.60 -1.12 13.61
CA GLY A 20 -21.68 -0.22 13.98
C GLY A 20 -21.61 1.16 13.30
N PRO A 21 -22.57 2.07 13.58
CA PRO A 21 -22.63 3.38 12.94
C PRO A 21 -21.36 4.22 13.16
N ALA A 22 -20.91 4.35 14.42
CA ALA A 22 -19.75 5.15 14.78
C ALA A 22 -18.44 4.60 14.18
N GLY A 23 -18.29 3.28 14.09
CA GLY A 23 -17.10 2.67 13.47
C GLY A 23 -17.05 2.92 11.97
N ARG A 24 -18.19 2.85 11.27
CA ARG A 24 -18.29 3.15 9.84
C ARG A 24 -18.00 4.62 9.53
N GLU A 25 -18.49 5.54 10.36
CA GLU A 25 -18.20 6.98 10.21
C GLU A 25 -16.71 7.27 10.39
N ARG A 26 -16.09 6.75 11.46
CA ARG A 26 -14.65 6.89 11.70
C ARG A 26 -13.83 6.27 10.57
N TYR A 27 -14.27 5.13 10.03
CA TYR A 27 -13.59 4.52 8.90
C TYR A 27 -13.70 5.39 7.63
N GLY A 28 -14.88 5.94 7.35
CA GLY A 28 -15.05 6.93 6.28
C GLY A 28 -14.10 8.12 6.42
N LEU A 29 -13.91 8.63 7.63
CA LEU A 29 -12.95 9.72 7.89
C LEU A 29 -11.50 9.32 7.63
N LEU A 30 -11.07 8.13 8.04
CA LEU A 30 -9.72 7.62 7.76
C LEU A 30 -9.45 7.54 6.25
N LEU A 31 -10.42 6.98 5.50
CA LEU A 31 -10.32 6.82 4.04
C LEU A 31 -10.11 8.14 3.30
N VAL A 32 -10.81 9.20 3.72
CA VAL A 32 -10.76 10.51 3.04
C VAL A 32 -9.67 11.43 3.58
N THR A 33 -8.91 11.01 4.60
CA THR A 33 -7.84 11.82 5.19
C THR A 33 -6.48 11.14 5.05
N PHE A 34 -6.27 10.04 5.78
CA PHE A 34 -5.01 9.32 5.82
C PHE A 34 -4.79 8.51 4.54
N ASP A 35 -5.81 7.80 4.07
CA ASP A 35 -5.64 6.84 2.98
C ASP A 35 -5.60 7.49 1.59
N ILE A 36 -5.74 8.83 1.53
CA ILE A 36 -5.41 9.61 0.35
C ILE A 36 -3.90 9.90 0.31
N LEU A 37 -3.33 10.41 1.42
CA LEU A 37 -1.98 10.97 1.40
C LEU A 37 -0.90 9.91 1.67
N LEU A 38 -1.15 9.00 2.61
CA LEU A 38 -0.15 8.06 3.09
C LEU A 38 0.33 7.10 1.98
N PRO A 39 -0.54 6.50 1.16
CA PRO A 39 -0.11 5.58 0.10
C PRO A 39 0.79 6.27 -0.94
N ALA A 40 0.44 7.51 -1.32
CA ALA A 40 1.23 8.30 -2.26
C ALA A 40 2.59 8.67 -1.68
N ALA A 41 2.62 9.16 -0.43
CA ALA A 41 3.86 9.52 0.25
C ALA A 41 4.80 8.31 0.38
N LEU A 42 4.27 7.14 0.72
CA LEU A 42 5.04 5.90 0.83
C LEU A 42 5.60 5.48 -0.54
N ALA A 43 4.76 5.45 -1.57
CA ALA A 43 5.18 5.06 -2.91
C ALA A 43 6.26 6.00 -3.47
N LEU A 44 6.07 7.32 -3.33
CA LEU A 44 7.05 8.32 -3.75
C LEU A 44 8.37 8.18 -2.99
N THR A 45 8.33 7.89 -1.69
CA THR A 45 9.54 7.66 -0.88
C THR A 45 10.31 6.45 -1.38
N VAL A 46 9.62 5.33 -1.63
CA VAL A 46 10.24 4.09 -2.14
C VAL A 46 10.79 4.29 -3.55
N VAL A 47 10.01 4.90 -4.45
CA VAL A 47 10.44 5.23 -5.82
C VAL A 47 11.68 6.13 -5.80
N SER A 48 11.69 7.16 -4.96
CA SER A 48 12.83 8.06 -4.82
C SER A 48 14.07 7.32 -4.31
N ALA A 49 13.92 6.47 -3.28
CA ALA A 49 15.00 5.65 -2.78
C ALA A 49 15.57 4.74 -3.87
N LEU A 50 14.72 4.10 -4.69
CA LEU A 50 15.13 3.26 -5.81
C LEU A 50 15.89 4.05 -6.87
N LEU A 51 15.35 5.18 -7.33
CA LEU A 51 15.96 5.96 -8.41
C LEU A 51 17.29 6.58 -8.00
N VAL A 52 17.43 7.01 -6.75
CA VAL A 52 18.67 7.59 -6.22
C VAL A 52 19.74 6.51 -5.99
N ASN A 53 19.37 5.30 -5.58
CA ASN A 53 20.34 4.31 -5.07
C ASN A 53 20.55 3.08 -5.97
N GLY A 54 19.53 2.63 -6.72
CA GLY A 54 19.53 1.30 -7.35
C GLY A 54 19.93 1.26 -8.84
N GLY A 55 20.56 2.32 -9.37
CA GLY A 55 21.15 2.31 -10.72
C GLY A 55 20.18 1.92 -11.85
N ARG A 56 20.62 1.07 -12.80
CA ARG A 56 19.83 0.76 -14.01
C ARG A 56 18.62 -0.14 -13.75
N TRP A 57 18.71 -1.10 -12.82
CA TRP A 57 17.61 -2.01 -12.52
C TRP A 57 16.46 -1.31 -11.78
N ALA A 58 16.79 -0.31 -10.95
CA ALA A 58 15.82 0.42 -10.15
C ALA A 58 14.73 1.10 -10.98
N ARG A 59 15.05 1.63 -12.17
CA ARG A 59 14.08 2.28 -13.05
C ARG A 59 12.93 1.35 -13.46
N ARG A 60 13.19 0.05 -13.61
CA ARG A 60 12.13 -0.94 -13.90
C ARG A 60 11.42 -1.34 -12.61
N ALA A 61 12.16 -1.43 -11.51
CA ALA A 61 11.63 -1.80 -10.20
C ALA A 61 10.67 -0.75 -9.62
N THR A 62 10.69 0.51 -10.07
CA THR A 62 9.72 1.53 -9.63
C THR A 62 8.28 1.17 -9.97
N ALA A 63 8.04 0.29 -10.96
CA ALA A 63 6.69 -0.19 -11.24
C ALA A 63 6.05 -0.88 -10.03
N VAL A 64 6.84 -1.56 -9.18
CA VAL A 64 6.33 -2.29 -8.01
C VAL A 64 5.64 -1.38 -6.98
N PRO A 65 6.30 -0.36 -6.39
CA PRO A 65 5.63 0.56 -5.46
C PRO A 65 4.52 1.38 -6.12
N LEU A 66 4.62 1.70 -7.42
CA LEU A 66 3.55 2.42 -8.14
C LEU A 66 2.31 1.56 -8.33
N LEU A 67 2.45 0.29 -8.69
CA LEU A 67 1.33 -0.66 -8.76
C LEU A 67 0.74 -0.89 -7.36
N GLY A 68 1.58 -0.98 -6.32
CA GLY A 68 1.10 -1.10 -4.94
C GLY A 68 0.23 0.08 -4.53
N TRP A 69 0.64 1.29 -4.89
CA TRP A 69 -0.13 2.51 -4.68
C TRP A 69 -1.47 2.52 -5.41
N VAL A 70 -1.48 2.14 -6.68
CA VAL A 70 -2.72 2.02 -7.49
C VAL A 70 -3.67 0.99 -6.88
N CYS A 71 -3.15 -0.17 -6.44
CA CYS A 71 -3.95 -1.18 -5.76
C CYS A 71 -4.55 -0.66 -4.45
N ASP A 72 -3.78 0.09 -3.65
CA ASP A 72 -4.25 0.67 -2.40
C ASP A 72 -5.40 1.67 -2.63
N TYR A 73 -5.26 2.59 -3.59
CA TYR A 73 -6.36 3.49 -3.95
C TYR A 73 -7.59 2.77 -4.49
N THR A 74 -7.39 1.74 -5.32
CA THR A 74 -8.50 0.93 -5.84
C THR A 74 -9.25 0.25 -4.69
N GLU A 75 -8.51 -0.28 -3.72
CA GLU A 75 -9.08 -0.88 -2.52
C GLU A 75 -9.86 0.15 -1.68
N ASN A 76 -9.29 1.32 -1.41
CA ASN A 76 -9.95 2.39 -0.65
C ASN A 76 -11.26 2.83 -1.32
N ILE A 77 -11.30 2.87 -2.66
CA ILE A 77 -12.53 3.11 -3.42
C ILE A 77 -13.55 1.98 -3.19
N MET A 78 -13.14 0.71 -3.23
CA MET A 78 -14.05 -0.41 -2.97
C MET A 78 -14.62 -0.37 -1.54
N ILE A 79 -13.81 0.01 -0.56
CA ILE A 79 -14.25 0.17 0.83
C ILE A 79 -15.22 1.34 0.95
N PHE A 80 -14.94 2.46 0.30
CA PHE A 80 -15.86 3.60 0.25
C PHE A 80 -17.20 3.21 -0.36
N VAL A 81 -17.20 2.46 -1.48
CA VAL A 81 -18.43 1.92 -2.08
C VAL A 81 -19.20 1.04 -1.10
N LEU A 82 -18.52 0.13 -0.39
CA LEU A 82 -19.15 -0.72 0.62
C LEU A 82 -19.77 0.08 1.77
N LEU A 83 -19.08 1.11 2.26
CA LEU A 83 -19.59 2.01 3.30
C LEU A 83 -20.81 2.80 2.84
N ARG A 84 -20.81 3.29 1.60
CA ARG A 84 -21.92 4.06 1.01
C ARG A 84 -23.13 3.20 0.67
N ALA A 85 -22.92 1.92 0.33
CA ALA A 85 -24.00 0.99 0.03
C ALA A 85 -24.69 0.44 1.30
N TYR A 86 -24.00 0.47 2.46
CA TYR A 86 -24.54 -0.06 3.72
C TYR A 86 -25.82 0.70 4.16
N PRO A 87 -26.88 0.02 4.64
CA PRO A 87 -26.98 -1.41 4.99
C PRO A 87 -27.30 -2.35 3.82
N GLY A 88 -27.41 -1.82 2.60
CA GLY A 88 -27.49 -2.63 1.38
C GLY A 88 -26.17 -3.38 1.10
N ARG A 89 -26.14 -4.07 -0.04
CA ARG A 89 -24.99 -4.89 -0.45
C ARG A 89 -24.31 -4.30 -1.67
N ALA A 90 -23.01 -4.53 -1.77
CA ALA A 90 -22.19 -4.20 -2.93
C ALA A 90 -21.27 -5.40 -3.20
N ASP A 91 -21.88 -6.52 -3.59
CA ASP A 91 -21.22 -7.82 -3.66
C ASP A 91 -20.00 -7.81 -4.60
N GLY A 92 -20.04 -7.03 -5.68
CA GLY A 92 -18.90 -6.86 -6.57
C GLY A 92 -17.69 -6.24 -5.87
N ALA A 93 -17.89 -5.18 -5.09
CA ALA A 93 -16.83 -4.55 -4.30
C ALA A 93 -16.32 -5.49 -3.20
N ALA A 94 -17.25 -6.19 -2.50
CA ALA A 94 -16.89 -7.15 -1.47
C ALA A 94 -16.09 -8.35 -2.02
N ALA A 95 -16.38 -8.81 -3.23
CA ALA A 95 -15.71 -9.96 -3.85
C ALA A 95 -14.25 -9.65 -4.23
N VAL A 96 -13.96 -8.44 -4.72
CA VAL A 96 -12.60 -8.08 -5.18
C VAL A 96 -11.71 -7.54 -4.07
N LEU A 97 -12.30 -7.02 -2.99
CA LEU A 97 -11.59 -6.38 -1.90
C LEU A 97 -10.45 -7.24 -1.31
N PRO A 98 -10.65 -8.53 -0.98
CA PRO A 98 -9.61 -9.33 -0.33
C PRO A 98 -8.40 -9.54 -1.23
N THR A 99 -8.63 -9.70 -2.53
CA THR A 99 -7.56 -9.82 -3.53
C THR A 99 -6.79 -8.51 -3.62
N LEU A 100 -7.46 -7.36 -3.66
CA LEU A 100 -6.80 -6.05 -3.64
C LEU A 100 -5.95 -5.87 -2.38
N THR A 101 -6.46 -6.23 -1.20
CA THR A 101 -5.69 -6.18 0.06
C THR A 101 -4.44 -7.04 0.01
N GLN A 102 -4.54 -8.26 -0.50
CA GLN A 102 -3.40 -9.16 -0.62
C GLN A 102 -2.37 -8.64 -1.63
N THR A 103 -2.84 -8.22 -2.82
CA THR A 103 -1.98 -7.71 -3.88
C THR A 103 -1.25 -6.44 -3.44
N LYS A 104 -1.94 -5.46 -2.85
CA LYS A 104 -1.31 -4.23 -2.36
C LYS A 104 -0.27 -4.55 -1.28
N THR A 105 -0.60 -5.45 -0.34
CA THR A 105 0.31 -5.83 0.76
C THR A 105 1.59 -6.47 0.22
N ALA A 106 1.46 -7.38 -0.75
CA ALA A 106 2.60 -8.01 -1.40
C ALA A 106 3.46 -6.98 -2.16
N LEU A 107 2.84 -6.06 -2.90
CA LEU A 107 3.55 -5.02 -3.65
C LEU A 107 4.26 -4.01 -2.73
N ILE A 108 3.64 -3.61 -1.62
CA ILE A 108 4.24 -2.75 -0.60
C ILE A 108 5.46 -3.44 0.04
N ALA A 109 5.31 -4.70 0.43
CA ALA A 109 6.41 -5.49 1.00
C ALA A 109 7.57 -5.65 0.00
N ALA A 110 7.27 -5.99 -1.26
CA ALA A 110 8.26 -6.09 -2.32
C ALA A 110 8.96 -4.74 -2.57
N GLY A 111 8.21 -3.64 -2.64
CA GLY A 111 8.74 -2.29 -2.78
C GLY A 111 9.71 -1.93 -1.65
N ALA A 112 9.35 -2.23 -0.41
CA ALA A 112 10.21 -2.01 0.75
C ALA A 112 11.52 -2.80 0.66
N LEU A 113 11.46 -4.08 0.30
CA LEU A 113 12.65 -4.93 0.11
C LEU A 113 13.56 -4.40 -1.01
N LEU A 114 12.97 -3.93 -2.12
CA LEU A 114 13.74 -3.33 -3.22
C LEU A 114 14.43 -2.03 -2.78
N ALA A 115 13.76 -1.19 -1.98
CA ALA A 115 14.37 0.02 -1.43
C ALA A 115 15.55 -0.31 -0.51
N VAL A 116 15.40 -1.29 0.38
CA VAL A 116 16.50 -1.77 1.24
C VAL A 116 17.67 -2.29 0.40
N ALA A 117 17.40 -3.07 -0.64
CA ALA A 117 18.42 -3.56 -1.56
C ALA A 117 19.16 -2.41 -2.27
N ALA A 118 18.45 -1.38 -2.73
CA ALA A 118 19.06 -0.21 -3.34
C ALA A 118 19.95 0.55 -2.35
N LEU A 119 19.48 0.79 -1.13
CA LEU A 119 20.26 1.45 -0.08
C LEU A 119 21.52 0.65 0.28
N ALA A 120 21.41 -0.67 0.44
CA ALA A 120 22.54 -1.55 0.70
C ALA A 120 23.58 -1.51 -0.44
N GLN A 121 23.13 -1.50 -1.70
CA GLN A 121 24.02 -1.32 -2.85
C GLN A 121 24.81 -0.01 -2.78
N THR A 122 24.15 1.11 -2.44
CA THR A 122 24.83 2.40 -2.26
C THR A 122 25.84 2.36 -1.11
N ALA A 123 25.48 1.79 0.04
CA ALA A 123 26.37 1.65 1.19
C ALA A 123 27.63 0.86 0.83
N VAL A 124 27.47 -0.30 0.18
CA VAL A 124 28.59 -1.13 -0.29
C VAL A 124 29.48 -0.38 -1.29
N ARG A 125 28.90 0.37 -2.23
CA ARG A 125 29.67 1.19 -3.20
C ARG A 125 30.47 2.29 -2.52
N ARG A 126 29.93 2.94 -1.50
CA ARG A 126 30.63 3.99 -0.74
C ARG A 126 31.79 3.40 0.06
N LEU A 127 31.58 2.28 0.75
CA LEU A 127 32.64 1.60 1.50
C LEU A 127 33.79 1.13 0.58
N ARG A 128 33.48 0.60 -0.60
CA ARG A 128 34.51 0.20 -1.59
C ARG A 128 35.32 1.38 -2.14
N ARG A 129 34.69 2.56 -2.29
CA ARG A 129 35.38 3.78 -2.76
C ARG A 129 36.22 4.46 -1.68
N ALA A 130 35.90 4.23 -0.41
CA ALA A 130 36.65 4.73 0.74
C ALA A 130 37.85 3.84 1.12
N GLY A 131 38.13 2.78 0.35
CA GLY A 131 39.33 1.94 0.55
C GLY A 131 40.63 2.76 0.40
N PRO A 132 41.69 2.38 1.13
CA PRO A 132 42.81 3.26 1.46
C PRO A 132 43.51 3.79 0.21
N ALA A 133 43.70 5.12 0.16
CA ALA A 133 44.63 5.76 -0.74
C ALA A 133 46.01 5.13 -0.52
N ARG A 134 46.46 4.34 -1.50
CA ARG A 134 47.85 3.85 -1.56
C ARG A 134 48.73 4.93 -2.17
#